data_AF-A0A840RGU2-F1
#
_entry.id   AF-A0A840RGU2-F1
#
_cell.length_a   1.000
_cell.length_b   1.000
_cell.length_c   1.000
_cell.angle_alpha   90.00
_cell.angle_beta   90.00
_cell.angle_gamma   90.00
#
_symmetry.space_group_name_H-M   'P 1'
#
loop_
_entity.id
_entity.type
_entity.pdbx_description
1 polymer ?
#
loop_
_entity_poly.entity_id
_entity_poly.type
_entity_poly.pdbx_seq_one_letter_code
_entity_poly.pdbx_strand_id
1 'polypeptide(L)'
;MPTINQLVRKGREKEVIKSKVPALESCPQKRGVCTRVYTTTPKKPNSALRKVCKVRLTNGFEVISYIGGEGHNLQEHSVVLIRGGRVKDLPGVRYHTVRGSLDTAGVKDRKQSRSKYGAKRPKA
;
A
#
# COMPACT_ATOMS: atom_id res chain seq x y z
N MET A 1 32.45 -25.99 1.12
CA MET A 1 32.68 -25.36 -0.20
C MET A 1 32.55 -26.46 -1.24
N PRO A 2 31.65 -26.36 -2.24
CA PRO A 2 31.45 -27.43 -3.20
C PRO A 2 32.63 -27.54 -4.18
N THR A 3 32.98 -28.76 -4.59
CA THR A 3 34.05 -29.04 -5.56
C THR A 3 33.59 -28.74 -6.99
N ILE A 4 34.53 -28.55 -7.93
CA ILE A 4 34.20 -28.29 -9.35
C ILE A 4 33.35 -29.42 -9.92
N ASN A 5 33.69 -30.69 -9.64
CA ASN A 5 32.89 -31.84 -10.10
C ASN A 5 31.46 -31.85 -9.53
N GLN A 6 31.24 -31.32 -8.32
CA GLN A 6 29.89 -31.16 -7.76
C GLN A 6 29.11 -30.08 -8.51
N LEU A 7 29.76 -28.97 -8.87
CA LEU A 7 29.14 -27.88 -9.64
C LEU A 7 28.85 -28.27 -11.09
N VAL A 8 29.69 -29.11 -11.70
CA VAL A 8 29.46 -29.67 -13.04
C VAL A 8 28.27 -30.63 -13.04
N ARG A 9 28.11 -31.47 -12.00
CA ARG A 9 26.97 -32.37 -11.85
C ARG A 9 25.68 -31.65 -11.44
N LYS A 10 25.77 -30.63 -10.59
CA LYS A 10 24.67 -29.82 -10.09
C LYS A 10 25.09 -28.35 -10.05
N GLY A 11 24.66 -27.60 -11.06
CA GLY A 11 24.88 -26.16 -11.11
C GLY A 11 24.28 -25.43 -9.90
N ARG A 12 24.76 -24.22 -9.63
CA ARG A 12 24.13 -23.38 -8.60
C ARG A 12 22.78 -22.89 -9.08
N GLU A 13 21.77 -23.04 -8.25
CA GLU A 13 20.45 -22.49 -8.50
C GLU A 13 20.36 -21.06 -7.94
N LYS A 14 19.72 -20.18 -8.70
CA LYS A 14 19.40 -18.82 -8.22
C LYS A 14 18.13 -18.90 -7.39
N GLU A 15 18.15 -18.31 -6.20
CA GLU A 15 16.94 -18.20 -5.38
C GLU A 15 15.89 -17.33 -6.07
N VAL A 16 14.66 -17.84 -6.16
CA VAL A 16 13.53 -17.10 -6.73
C VAL A 16 12.97 -16.14 -5.69
N ILE A 17 13.16 -14.84 -5.90
CA ILE A 17 12.66 -13.80 -5.00
C ILE A 17 11.23 -13.42 -5.38
N LYS A 18 10.28 -13.62 -4.45
CA LYS A 18 8.89 -13.23 -4.64
C LYS A 18 8.68 -11.74 -4.34
N SER A 19 7.85 -11.09 -5.15
CA SER A 19 7.43 -9.71 -4.88
C SER A 19 6.64 -9.62 -3.57
N LYS A 20 6.93 -8.60 -2.77
CA LYS A 20 6.17 -8.29 -1.55
C LYS A 20 4.77 -7.74 -1.87
N VAL A 21 4.57 -7.22 -3.08
CA VAL A 21 3.35 -6.53 -3.55
C VAL A 21 2.79 -7.18 -4.83
N PRO A 22 2.38 -8.46 -4.78
CA PRO A 22 2.01 -9.22 -5.97
C PRO A 22 0.79 -8.65 -6.71
N ALA A 23 -0.16 -8.03 -6.00
CA ALA A 23 -1.40 -7.53 -6.61
C ALA A 23 -1.20 -6.33 -7.54
N LEU A 24 -0.02 -5.70 -7.50
CA LEU A 24 0.34 -4.62 -8.43
C LEU A 24 0.86 -5.14 -9.78
N GLU A 25 1.19 -6.43 -9.93
CA GLU A 25 1.67 -7.00 -11.20
C GLU A 25 2.75 -6.14 -11.89
N SER A 26 3.77 -5.73 -11.12
CA SER A 26 4.86 -4.87 -11.59
C SER A 26 4.46 -3.45 -12.05
N CYS A 27 3.20 -3.05 -11.90
CA CYS A 27 2.78 -1.66 -12.04
C CYS A 27 3.14 -0.84 -10.78
N PRO A 28 3.53 0.43 -10.91
CA PRO A 28 3.86 1.27 -9.76
C PRO A 28 2.61 1.65 -8.94
N GLN A 29 1.49 1.88 -9.62
CA GLN A 29 0.18 2.12 -9.01
C GLN A 29 -0.91 1.34 -9.74
N LYS A 30 -1.99 1.01 -9.04
CA LYS A 30 -3.23 0.50 -9.65
C LYS A 30 -4.45 1.21 -9.10
N ARG A 31 -5.43 1.42 -9.99
CA ARG A 31 -6.76 1.92 -9.63
C ARG A 31 -7.57 0.79 -9.00
N GLY A 32 -8.45 1.14 -8.07
CA GLY A 32 -9.43 0.22 -7.51
C GLY A 32 -10.60 0.95 -6.87
N VAL A 33 -11.62 0.18 -6.49
CA VAL A 33 -12.83 0.68 -5.85
C VAL A 33 -12.87 0.20 -4.41
N CYS A 34 -13.12 1.11 -3.46
CA CYS A 34 -13.28 0.75 -2.05
C CYS A 34 -14.54 -0.09 -1.85
N THR A 35 -14.37 -1.31 -1.32
CA THR A 35 -15.49 -2.18 -0.95
C THR A 35 -15.92 -1.95 0.49
N ARG A 36 -14.98 -1.62 1.38
CA ARG A 36 -15.27 -1.28 2.78
C ARG A 36 -14.22 -0.34 3.34
N VAL A 37 -14.64 0.69 4.06
CA VAL A 37 -13.77 1.62 4.79
C VAL A 37 -13.96 1.38 6.29
N TYR A 38 -12.89 1.09 7.02
CA TYR A 38 -12.98 0.71 8.44
C TYR A 38 -11.67 0.97 9.19
N THR A 39 -11.70 0.82 10.52
CA THR A 39 -10.51 0.96 11.37
C THR A 39 -10.05 -0.39 11.90
N THR A 40 -8.74 -0.56 12.03
CA THR A 40 -8.09 -1.77 12.58
C THR A 40 -7.10 -1.40 13.67
N THR A 41 -7.02 -2.21 14.71
CA THR A 41 -5.99 -2.09 15.75
C THR A 41 -4.66 -2.70 15.26
N PRO A 42 -3.52 -2.09 15.58
CA PRO A 42 -2.20 -2.62 15.23
C PRO A 42 -1.81 -3.82 16.10
N LYS A 43 -0.75 -4.52 15.70
CA LYS A 43 -0.11 -5.53 16.55
C LYS A 43 0.58 -4.88 17.76
N LYS A 44 0.64 -5.60 18.90
CA LYS A 44 1.49 -5.25 20.05
C LYS A 44 2.93 -5.03 19.57
N PRO A 45 3.68 -4.01 20.04
CA PRO A 45 3.49 -3.16 21.22
C PRO A 45 2.64 -1.90 21.01
N ASN A 46 2.22 -1.62 19.78
CA ASN A 46 1.57 -0.36 19.44
C ASN A 46 0.07 -0.40 19.77
N SER A 47 -0.51 0.77 20.04
CA SER A 47 -1.95 0.96 20.19
C SER A 47 -2.39 2.20 19.40
N ALA A 48 -3.42 2.06 18.57
CA ALA A 48 -4.06 3.13 17.80
C ALA A 48 -5.26 2.58 17.02
N LEU A 49 -6.13 3.46 16.52
CA LEU A 49 -7.09 3.13 15.48
C LEU A 49 -6.53 3.50 14.11
N ARG A 50 -6.04 2.49 13.37
CA ARG A 50 -5.49 2.68 12.02
C ARG A 50 -6.61 2.63 10.98
N LYS A 51 -6.70 3.65 10.13
CA LYS A 51 -7.71 3.76 9.07
C LYS A 51 -7.26 2.97 7.83
N VAL A 52 -8.09 2.03 7.39
CA VAL A 52 -7.81 1.15 6.25
C VAL A 52 -9.03 1.03 5.36
N CYS A 53 -8.82 0.66 4.11
CA CYS A 53 -9.89 0.30 3.20
C CYS A 53 -9.59 -1.04 2.52
N LYS A 54 -10.64 -1.84 2.33
CA LYS A 54 -10.60 -2.99 1.42
C LYS A 54 -10.92 -2.47 0.02
N VAL A 55 -10.09 -2.83 -0.95
CA VAL A 55 -10.15 -2.29 -2.30
C VAL A 55 -10.10 -3.41 -3.32
N ARG A 56 -11.05 -3.40 -4.25
CA ARG A 56 -11.06 -4.28 -5.41
C ARG A 56 -10.37 -3.57 -6.57
N LEU A 57 -9.21 -4.11 -6.98
CA LEU A 57 -8.39 -3.55 -8.04
C LEU A 57 -8.98 -3.91 -9.42
N THR A 58 -8.54 -3.18 -10.45
CA THR A 58 -8.97 -3.43 -11.84
C THR A 58 -8.57 -4.81 -12.36
N ASN A 59 -7.55 -5.46 -11.79
CA ASN A 59 -7.13 -6.83 -12.12
C ASN A 59 -7.86 -7.90 -11.29
N GLY A 60 -8.92 -7.56 -10.56
CA GLY A 60 -9.76 -8.50 -9.82
C GLY A 60 -9.24 -8.85 -8.41
N PHE A 61 -8.01 -8.48 -8.04
CA PHE A 61 -7.51 -8.70 -6.69
C PHE A 61 -8.23 -7.81 -5.67
N GLU A 62 -8.61 -8.41 -4.54
CA GLU A 62 -9.04 -7.67 -3.36
C GLU A 62 -7.89 -7.53 -2.36
N VAL A 63 -7.54 -6.29 -2.03
CA VAL A 63 -6.43 -5.99 -1.14
C VAL A 63 -6.83 -4.99 -0.06
N ILE A 64 -6.12 -5.02 1.06
CA ILE A 64 -6.27 -4.02 2.12
C ILE A 64 -5.21 -2.94 1.92
N SER A 65 -5.66 -1.70 1.86
CA SER A 65 -4.83 -0.52 1.66
C SER A 65 -4.91 0.40 2.88
N TYR A 66 -3.76 0.92 3.31
CA TYR A 66 -3.67 1.88 4.40
C TYR A 66 -3.98 3.30 3.91
N ILE A 67 -4.81 4.02 4.67
CA ILE A 67 -5.14 5.41 4.40
C ILE A 67 -4.23 6.29 5.26
N GLY A 68 -3.17 6.82 4.65
CA GLY A 68 -2.16 7.60 5.36
C GLY A 68 -2.56 9.06 5.58
N GLY A 69 -2.11 9.65 6.69
CA GLY A 69 -2.34 11.05 7.05
C GLY A 69 -3.49 11.23 8.03
N GLU A 70 -3.72 12.48 8.42
CA GLU A 70 -4.80 12.88 9.31
C GLU A 70 -6.09 13.09 8.53
N GLY A 71 -7.18 12.50 9.02
CA GLY A 71 -8.48 12.55 8.35
C GLY A 71 -8.52 11.90 6.96
N HIS A 72 -9.73 11.56 6.48
CA HIS A 72 -9.98 11.12 5.11
C HIS A 72 -11.48 11.26 4.81
N ASN A 73 -11.83 11.27 3.52
CA ASN A 73 -13.18 11.45 3.00
C ASN A 73 -13.73 10.19 2.29
N LEU A 74 -13.03 9.06 2.35
CA LEU A 74 -13.41 7.87 1.59
C LEU A 74 -14.64 7.20 2.17
N GLN A 75 -15.48 6.71 1.27
CA GLN A 75 -16.68 5.95 1.56
C GLN A 75 -16.64 4.63 0.77
N GLU A 76 -17.66 3.81 0.93
CA GLU A 76 -17.87 2.68 0.02
C GLU A 76 -18.02 3.19 -1.42
N HIS A 77 -17.55 2.40 -2.38
CA HIS A 77 -17.53 2.73 -3.82
C HIS A 77 -16.64 3.89 -4.26
N SER A 78 -15.94 4.59 -3.34
CA SER A 78 -14.94 5.58 -3.74
C SER A 78 -13.83 4.94 -4.58
N VAL A 79 -13.46 5.58 -5.69
CA VAL A 79 -12.40 5.15 -6.57
C VAL A 79 -11.07 5.72 -6.06
N VAL A 80 -10.10 4.83 -5.85
CA VAL A 80 -8.82 5.16 -5.24
C VAL A 80 -7.65 4.65 -6.07
N LEU A 81 -6.52 5.35 -5.96
CA LEU A 81 -5.25 4.91 -6.53
C LEU A 81 -4.39 4.31 -5.41
N ILE A 82 -3.90 3.10 -5.61
CA ILE A 82 -3.08 2.37 -4.65
C ILE A 82 -1.64 2.30 -5.14
N ARG A 83 -0.69 2.41 -4.20
CA ARG A 83 0.74 2.14 -4.39
C ARG A 83 1.25 1.08 -3.42
N GLY A 84 2.43 0.52 -3.73
CA GLY A 84 3.11 -0.40 -2.85
C GLY A 84 3.59 0.24 -1.54
N GLY A 85 3.61 -0.54 -0.47
CA GLY A 85 4.25 -0.19 0.80
C GLY A 85 3.56 -0.87 1.97
N ARG A 86 4.32 -1.67 2.73
CA ARG A 86 3.79 -2.41 3.88
C ARG A 86 3.76 -1.52 5.12
N VAL A 87 2.64 -1.56 5.83
CA VAL A 87 2.56 -1.01 7.19
C VAL A 87 3.06 -2.08 8.16
N LYS A 88 4.19 -1.84 8.82
CA LYS A 88 4.82 -2.81 9.75
C LYS A 88 3.90 -3.23 10.89
N ASP A 89 3.07 -2.29 11.35
CA ASP A 89 2.17 -2.42 12.49
C ASP A 89 0.93 -3.26 12.19
N LEU A 90 0.48 -3.29 10.94
CA LEU A 90 -0.75 -3.96 10.55
C LEU A 90 -0.42 -5.24 9.77
N PRO A 91 -0.78 -6.42 10.29
CA PRO A 91 -0.63 -7.66 9.52
C PRO A 91 -1.53 -7.62 8.29
N GLY A 92 -1.04 -8.12 7.15
CA GLY A 92 -1.81 -8.17 5.90
C GLY A 92 -1.89 -6.87 5.10
N VAL A 93 -1.57 -5.70 5.68
CA VAL A 93 -1.65 -4.41 4.98
C VAL A 93 -0.34 -4.10 4.25
N ARG A 94 -0.32 -4.40 2.95
CA ARG A 94 0.87 -4.31 2.08
C ARG A 94 0.87 -3.12 1.13
N TYR A 95 -0.20 -2.34 1.14
CA TYR A 95 -0.44 -1.27 0.18
C TYR A 95 -0.86 0.02 0.87
N HIS A 96 -0.64 1.14 0.19
CA HIS A 96 -1.05 2.46 0.62
C HIS A 96 -1.95 3.11 -0.43
N THR A 97 -2.96 3.83 0.06
CA THR A 97 -3.77 4.70 -0.78
C THR A 97 -2.99 6.00 -1.02
N VAL A 98 -2.89 6.41 -2.28
CA VAL A 98 -2.31 7.71 -2.66
C VAL A 98 -3.34 8.79 -2.29
N ARG A 99 -2.89 9.87 -1.64
CA ARG A 99 -3.74 10.99 -1.22
C ARG A 99 -3.75 12.07 -2.30
N GLY A 100 -4.88 12.72 -2.51
CA GLY A 100 -5.04 13.76 -3.53
C GLY A 100 -5.15 13.22 -4.95
N SER A 101 -5.62 11.97 -5.10
CA SER A 101 -5.72 11.29 -6.39
C SER A 101 -7.08 10.59 -6.52
N LEU A 102 -7.76 10.76 -7.65
CA LEU A 102 -9.14 10.29 -7.82
C LEU A 102 -10.02 10.85 -6.68
N ASP A 103 -10.83 10.00 -6.03
CA ASP A 103 -11.76 10.45 -4.98
C ASP A 103 -11.08 10.69 -3.62
N THR A 104 -9.79 10.37 -3.50
CA THR A 104 -9.04 10.55 -2.25
C THR A 104 -8.65 12.02 -2.08
N ALA A 105 -9.26 12.72 -1.11
CA ALA A 105 -8.87 14.09 -0.82
C ALA A 105 -7.48 14.16 -0.16
N GLY A 106 -6.76 15.25 -0.44
CA GLY A 106 -5.54 15.60 0.29
C GLY A 106 -5.79 15.78 1.79
N VAL A 107 -4.74 15.77 2.59
CA VAL A 107 -4.85 16.08 4.03
C VAL A 107 -5.03 17.60 4.19
N LYS A 108 -6.05 18.01 4.96
CA LYS A 108 -6.33 19.42 5.28
C LYS A 108 -5.23 20.00 6.16
N ASP A 109 -4.97 21.30 6.01
CA ASP A 109 -4.05 22.10 6.85
C ASP A 109 -2.60 21.60 6.96
N ARG A 110 -2.20 20.68 6.08
CA ARG A 110 -0.84 20.14 6.08
C ARG A 110 0.13 21.16 5.50
N LYS A 111 1.01 21.72 6.34
CA LYS A 111 2.07 22.66 5.93
C LYS A 111 3.36 21.97 5.51
N GLN A 112 3.69 20.83 6.12
CA GLN A 112 4.93 20.07 5.88
C GLN A 112 4.69 18.70 5.21
N SER A 113 5.67 18.22 4.43
CA SER A 113 5.58 16.96 3.66
C SER A 113 4.34 16.85 2.76
N ARG A 114 3.89 17.99 2.22
CA ARG A 114 2.63 18.14 1.48
C ARG A 114 2.47 17.19 0.29
N SER A 115 3.55 16.99 -0.46
CA SER A 115 3.57 16.13 -1.66
C SER A 115 3.20 14.68 -1.36
N LYS A 116 3.53 14.16 -0.16
CA LYS A 116 3.18 12.79 0.24
C LYS A 116 1.69 12.61 0.53
N TYR A 117 1.00 13.69 0.88
CA TYR A 117 -0.38 13.68 1.36
C TYR A 117 -1.35 14.46 0.47
N GLY A 118 -0.94 14.81 -0.75
CA GLY A 118 -1.80 15.48 -1.73
C GLY A 118 -2.28 16.87 -1.31
N ALA A 119 -1.57 17.55 -0.42
CA ALA A 119 -1.92 18.90 0.02
C ALA A 119 -1.32 19.93 -0.94
N LYS A 120 -2.13 20.87 -1.45
CA LYS A 120 -1.67 21.96 -2.32
C LYS A 120 -0.86 22.99 -1.51
N ARG A 121 0.03 23.73 -2.18
CA ARG A 121 0.71 24.88 -1.57
C ARG A 121 -0.35 25.97 -1.29
N PRO A 122 -0.46 26.47 -0.04
CA PRO A 122 -1.37 27.57 0.26
C PRO A 122 -0.92 28.81 -0.53
N LYS A 123 -1.90 29.62 -0.94
CA LYS A 123 -1.61 30.94 -1.49
C LYS A 123 -0.95 31.78 -0.38
N ALA A 124 0.15 32.44 -0.72
CA ALA A 124 0.82 33.38 0.16
C ALA A 124 0.04 34.69 0.20
#